data_AF-A0A388NPC4-F1
#
_entry.id   AF-A0A388NPC4-F1
#
_cell.length_a   1.000
_cell.length_b   1.000
_cell.length_c   1.000
_cell.angle_alpha   90.00
_cell.angle_beta   90.00
_cell.angle_gamma   90.00
#
_symmetry.space_group_name_H-M   'P 1'
#
loop_
_entity.id
_entity.type
_entity.pdbx_description
1 polymer ?
#
loop_
_entity_poly.entity_id
_entity_poly.type
_entity_poly.pdbx_seq_one_letter_code
_entity_poly.pdbx_strand_id
1 'polypeptide(L)'
;MLLIQFRQAGRRAWALALLATLAAGAIFITVLNIPNGPLQPLRTVAPLQRLANMLNSEDTSTSGRSRIWRGALRLATARTPIRFATGGADALQAIRPLVGYGPETFGPAFELVYDNAIGRDVFPDRAHNLLLDALVTSGGLGLAATLFMWAAILVLGMRTAGLLPDRSATLMLLLLTTSGGIAMGAAAYIIFDVSYVAPACGIGLVAGAAVYCASAPNTSNHTNPTEDRLLASAVLGTLAAHFIEVQVGIPTITTQLLFWTLVALLCSLSPIAPSAPLAASTPARKKDAKKSAQPNIITNGWYPDSSPC
;
A
#
# COMPACT_ATOMS: atom_id res chain seq x y z
N MET A 1 -18.53 -4.65 26.42
CA MET A 1 -18.77 -6.10 26.14
C MET A 1 -18.38 -6.52 24.72
N LEU A 2 -18.76 -5.79 23.66
CA LEU A 2 -18.35 -6.08 22.27
C LEU A 2 -16.83 -6.23 22.11
N LEU A 3 -16.01 -5.29 22.61
CA LEU A 3 -14.55 -5.33 22.53
C LEU A 3 -13.88 -6.55 23.21
N ILE A 4 -14.56 -7.21 24.15
CA ILE A 4 -14.05 -8.40 24.88
C ILE A 4 -14.38 -9.68 24.10
N GLN A 5 -15.58 -9.77 23.51
CA GLN A 5 -15.91 -10.86 22.57
C GLN A 5 -15.06 -10.77 21.29
N PHE A 6 -14.74 -9.55 20.86
CA PHE A 6 -13.84 -9.25 19.76
C PHE A 6 -12.37 -9.69 19.98
N ARG A 7 -11.91 -9.75 21.24
CA ARG A 7 -10.60 -10.32 21.59
C ARG A 7 -10.57 -11.85 21.46
N GLN A 8 -11.73 -12.52 21.59
CA GLN A 8 -11.85 -13.98 21.53
C GLN A 8 -12.05 -14.53 20.12
N ALA A 9 -12.60 -13.73 19.19
CA ALA A 9 -12.95 -14.18 17.83
C ALA A 9 -11.73 -14.52 16.93
N GLY A 10 -10.53 -14.10 17.32
CA GLY A 10 -9.29 -14.34 16.59
C GLY A 10 -9.18 -13.53 15.28
N ARG A 11 -7.96 -13.38 14.75
CA ARG A 11 -7.68 -12.56 13.56
C ARG A 11 -8.50 -12.91 12.31
N ARG A 12 -8.92 -14.19 12.18
CA ARG A 12 -9.68 -14.67 11.03
C ARG A 12 -11.08 -14.10 11.01
N ALA A 13 -11.74 -14.09 12.17
CA ALA A 13 -13.07 -13.49 12.29
C ALA A 13 -13.04 -12.00 11.98
N TRP A 14 -11.98 -11.29 12.38
CA TRP A 14 -11.80 -9.88 12.04
C TRP A 14 -11.63 -9.62 10.55
N ALA A 15 -10.75 -10.38 9.90
CA ALA A 15 -10.54 -10.26 8.46
C ALA A 15 -11.83 -10.61 7.68
N LEU A 16 -12.53 -11.66 8.09
CA LEU A 16 -13.81 -12.05 7.49
C LEU A 16 -14.91 -11.02 7.76
N ALA A 17 -14.96 -10.43 8.96
CA ALA A 17 -15.90 -9.37 9.28
C ALA A 17 -15.63 -8.13 8.42
N LEU A 18 -14.38 -7.71 8.25
CA LEU A 18 -14.01 -6.62 7.36
C LEU A 18 -14.43 -6.91 5.92
N LEU A 19 -14.07 -8.08 5.39
CA LEU A 19 -14.46 -8.51 4.05
C LEU A 19 -15.99 -8.57 3.88
N ALA A 20 -16.70 -9.09 4.88
CA ALA A 20 -18.16 -9.15 4.89
C ALA A 20 -18.79 -7.76 4.95
N THR A 21 -18.26 -6.83 5.74
CA THR A 21 -18.73 -5.44 5.79
C THR A 21 -18.48 -4.72 4.47
N LEU A 22 -17.30 -4.89 3.85
CA LEU A 22 -17.00 -4.33 2.53
C LEU A 22 -17.94 -4.91 1.47
N ALA A 23 -18.13 -6.23 1.45
CA ALA A 23 -19.04 -6.91 0.53
C ALA A 23 -20.50 -6.47 0.74
N ALA A 24 -20.97 -6.40 1.99
CA ALA A 24 -22.31 -5.95 2.31
C ALA A 24 -22.54 -4.50 1.90
N GLY A 25 -21.57 -3.61 2.14
CA GLY A 25 -21.61 -2.23 1.67
C GLY A 25 -21.69 -2.13 0.15
N ALA A 26 -20.85 -2.87 -0.57
CA ALA A 26 -20.87 -2.91 -2.04
C ALA A 26 -22.20 -3.46 -2.60
N ILE A 27 -22.71 -4.55 -2.02
CA ILE A 27 -24.02 -5.14 -2.38
C ILE A 27 -25.14 -4.13 -2.12
N PHE A 28 -25.15 -3.51 -0.94
CA PHE A 28 -26.15 -2.51 -0.58
C PHE A 28 -26.16 -1.34 -1.57
N ILE A 29 -25.00 -0.77 -1.89
CA ILE A 29 -24.89 0.32 -2.87
C ILE A 29 -25.37 -0.15 -4.25
N THR A 30 -24.97 -1.34 -4.69
CA THR A 30 -25.38 -1.88 -5.99
C THR A 30 -26.89 -2.04 -6.07
N VAL A 31 -27.50 -2.70 -5.07
CA VAL A 31 -28.95 -2.94 -5.01
C VAL A 31 -29.74 -1.64 -4.87
N LEU A 32 -29.24 -0.68 -4.09
CA LEU A 32 -29.83 0.67 -3.96
C LEU A 32 -29.86 1.42 -5.31
N ASN A 33 -28.94 1.08 -6.21
CA ASN A 33 -28.79 1.74 -7.50
C ASN A 33 -29.44 0.99 -8.68
N ILE A 34 -30.09 -0.16 -8.47
CA ILE A 34 -30.86 -0.86 -9.51
C ILE A 34 -32.12 -0.07 -9.88
N PRO A 35 -32.34 0.31 -11.16
CA PRO A 35 -33.56 0.95 -11.60
C PRO A 35 -34.79 0.06 -11.31
N ASN A 36 -35.82 0.62 -10.67
CA ASN A 36 -37.01 -0.13 -10.24
C ASN A 36 -36.72 -1.31 -9.28
N GLY A 37 -35.59 -1.23 -8.55
CA GLY A 37 -35.16 -2.25 -7.61
C GLY A 37 -35.88 -2.21 -6.25
N PRO A 38 -35.65 -3.24 -5.40
CA PRO A 38 -36.35 -3.40 -4.12
C PRO A 38 -36.02 -2.28 -3.10
N LEU A 39 -34.89 -1.60 -3.25
CA LEU A 39 -34.46 -0.50 -2.38
C LEU A 39 -34.70 0.89 -3.00
N GLN A 40 -35.39 0.97 -4.14
CA GLN A 40 -35.72 2.25 -4.79
C GLN A 40 -36.43 3.25 -3.86
N PRO A 41 -37.35 2.86 -2.96
CA PRO A 41 -38.00 3.80 -2.03
C PRO A 41 -37.01 4.48 -1.08
N LEU A 42 -35.86 3.86 -0.79
CA LEU A 42 -34.85 4.41 0.11
C LEU A 42 -34.02 5.51 -0.55
N ARG A 43 -34.09 5.66 -1.88
CA ARG A 43 -33.33 6.66 -2.63
C ARG A 43 -33.77 8.10 -2.35
N THR A 44 -35.00 8.31 -1.92
CA THR A 44 -35.58 9.63 -1.62
C THR A 44 -35.34 10.09 -0.19
N VAL A 45 -34.82 9.22 0.68
CA VAL A 45 -34.54 9.55 2.07
C VAL A 45 -33.25 10.38 2.12
N ALA A 46 -33.31 11.59 2.68
CA ALA A 46 -32.23 12.58 2.62
C ALA A 46 -30.81 12.06 2.97
N PRO A 47 -30.60 11.23 4.01
CA PRO A 47 -29.27 10.68 4.32
C PRO A 47 -28.76 9.69 3.27
N LEU A 48 -29.67 8.97 2.61
CA LEU A 48 -29.36 7.92 1.63
C LEU A 48 -29.35 8.44 0.19
N GLN A 49 -29.91 9.62 -0.06
CA GLN A 49 -29.98 10.22 -1.38
C GLN A 49 -28.60 10.39 -2.03
N ARG A 50 -27.57 10.72 -1.24
CA ARG A 50 -26.18 10.79 -1.72
C ARG A 50 -25.64 9.43 -2.17
N LEU A 51 -25.96 8.36 -1.46
CA LEU A 51 -25.52 7.00 -1.78
C LEU A 51 -26.31 6.40 -2.95
N ALA A 52 -27.59 6.73 -3.02
CA ALA A 52 -28.49 6.38 -4.10
C ALA A 52 -28.13 7.06 -5.43
N ASN A 53 -27.46 8.20 -5.37
CA ASN A 53 -27.02 8.95 -6.55
C ASN A 53 -25.52 8.71 -6.85
N MET A 54 -24.85 7.86 -6.08
CA MET A 54 -23.41 7.59 -6.19
C MET A 54 -23.04 6.73 -7.40
N LEU A 55 -23.95 5.96 -7.99
CA LEU A 55 -23.67 5.21 -9.24
C LEU A 55 -24.41 5.79 -10.45
N ASN A 56 -25.16 6.88 -10.25
CA ASN A 56 -25.88 7.52 -11.34
C ASN A 56 -24.90 8.37 -12.18
N SER A 57 -24.77 8.02 -13.46
CA SER A 57 -23.83 8.67 -14.38
C SER A 57 -24.27 10.08 -14.80
N GLU A 58 -25.50 10.48 -14.44
CA GLU A 58 -26.08 11.79 -14.73
C GLU A 58 -26.01 12.77 -13.53
N ASP A 59 -25.71 12.29 -12.32
CA ASP A 59 -25.54 13.15 -11.14
C ASP A 59 -24.23 13.94 -11.20
N THR A 60 -24.29 15.26 -11.05
CA THR A 60 -23.19 16.19 -11.35
C THR A 60 -21.91 15.93 -10.56
N SER A 61 -22.00 15.45 -9.31
CA SER A 61 -20.81 15.20 -8.47
C SER A 61 -20.11 13.87 -8.76
N THR A 62 -20.86 12.79 -8.98
CA THR A 62 -20.32 11.46 -9.31
C THR A 62 -19.87 11.41 -10.76
N SER A 63 -20.69 11.95 -11.67
CA SER A 63 -20.35 12.06 -13.09
C SER A 63 -19.13 12.97 -13.32
N GLY A 64 -18.94 14.00 -12.47
CA GLY A 64 -17.73 14.82 -12.46
C GLY A 64 -16.47 13.99 -12.19
N ARG A 65 -16.46 13.16 -11.14
CA ARG A 65 -15.30 12.32 -10.79
C ARG A 65 -14.97 11.28 -11.84
N SER A 66 -15.96 10.55 -12.36
CA SER A 66 -15.69 9.54 -13.39
C SER A 66 -15.15 10.17 -14.68
N ARG A 67 -15.64 11.36 -15.08
CA ARG A 67 -15.06 12.14 -16.18
C ARG A 67 -13.63 12.60 -15.89
N ILE A 68 -13.35 13.07 -14.68
CA ILE A 68 -11.99 13.43 -14.25
C ILE A 68 -11.06 12.22 -14.34
N TRP A 69 -11.48 11.05 -13.84
CA TRP A 69 -10.69 9.82 -13.91
C TRP A 69 -10.42 9.37 -15.34
N ARG A 70 -11.43 9.43 -16.21
CA ARG A 70 -11.27 9.16 -17.63
C ARG A 70 -10.32 10.14 -18.30
N GLY A 71 -10.43 11.43 -17.98
CA GLY A 71 -9.52 12.47 -18.43
C GLY A 71 -8.08 12.18 -17.98
N ALA A 72 -7.87 11.84 -16.71
CA ALA A 72 -6.57 11.53 -16.15
C ALA A 72 -5.90 10.34 -16.87
N LEU A 73 -6.67 9.29 -17.18
CA LEU A 73 -6.19 8.15 -17.96
C LEU A 73 -5.83 8.54 -19.40
N ARG A 74 -6.64 9.37 -20.06
CA ARG A 74 -6.33 9.91 -21.40
C ARG A 74 -5.06 10.75 -21.38
N LEU A 75 -4.89 11.60 -20.37
CA LEU A 75 -3.72 12.46 -20.19
C LEU A 75 -2.45 11.65 -19.91
N ALA A 76 -2.55 10.66 -19.03
CA ALA A 76 -1.46 9.75 -18.68
C ALA A 76 -0.97 8.90 -19.86
N THR A 77 -1.84 8.64 -20.84
CA THR A 77 -1.52 7.87 -22.05
C THR A 77 -1.34 8.73 -23.29
N ALA A 78 -1.47 10.06 -23.16
CA ALA A 78 -1.40 10.98 -24.28
C ALA A 78 -0.04 10.93 -24.98
N ARG A 79 -0.08 10.94 -26.31
CA ARG A 79 1.11 10.96 -27.18
C ARG A 79 1.22 12.24 -27.99
N THR A 80 0.23 13.13 -27.89
CA THR A 80 0.17 14.42 -28.59
C THR A 80 1.07 15.43 -27.90
N PRO A 81 2.12 15.96 -28.57
CA PRO A 81 3.01 16.94 -27.96
C PRO A 81 2.28 18.20 -27.52
N ILE A 82 2.55 18.66 -26.30
CA ILE A 82 2.10 19.98 -25.83
C ILE A 82 2.77 21.03 -26.72
N ARG A 83 1.98 21.92 -27.33
CA ARG A 83 2.49 23.04 -28.11
C ARG A 83 2.59 24.28 -27.23
N PHE A 84 3.73 24.95 -27.28
CA PHE A 84 3.96 26.15 -26.48
C PHE A 84 3.42 27.39 -27.21
N ALA A 85 2.87 28.34 -26.45
CA ALA A 85 2.39 29.61 -26.99
C ALA A 85 3.53 30.42 -27.66
N THR A 86 4.77 30.23 -27.20
CA THR A 86 5.99 30.86 -27.73
C THR A 86 6.51 30.19 -29.01
N GLY A 87 5.84 29.15 -29.52
CA GLY A 87 6.35 28.28 -30.56
C GLY A 87 7.16 27.09 -30.00
N GLY A 88 7.24 26.01 -30.78
CA GLY A 88 7.85 24.74 -30.38
C GLY A 88 6.88 23.76 -29.73
N ALA A 89 7.39 22.60 -29.32
CA ALA A 89 6.63 21.53 -28.70
C ALA A 89 7.42 20.83 -27.58
N ASP A 90 6.71 20.19 -26.67
CA ASP A 90 7.29 19.41 -25.56
C ASP A 90 8.17 18.26 -26.08
N ALA A 91 9.48 18.42 -25.93
CA ALA A 91 10.48 17.42 -26.30
C ALA A 91 10.36 16.13 -25.48
N LEU A 92 9.77 16.19 -24.28
CA LEU A 92 9.61 15.05 -23.40
C LEU A 92 8.33 14.25 -23.66
N GLN A 93 7.50 14.63 -24.65
CA GLN A 93 6.20 14.00 -24.91
C GLN A 93 6.28 12.47 -24.96
N ALA A 94 7.30 11.92 -25.63
CA ALA A 94 7.45 10.48 -25.80
C ALA A 94 7.60 9.74 -24.46
N ILE A 95 8.23 10.38 -23.47
CA ILE A 95 8.48 9.80 -22.14
C ILE A 95 7.44 10.23 -21.10
N ARG A 96 6.50 11.13 -21.40
CA ARG A 96 5.48 11.60 -20.44
C ARG A 96 4.71 10.45 -19.77
N PRO A 97 4.31 9.36 -20.45
CA PRO A 97 3.64 8.27 -19.75
C PRO A 97 4.53 7.51 -18.75
N LEU A 98 5.86 7.68 -18.82
CA LEU A 98 6.80 7.10 -17.87
C LEU A 98 7.11 8.05 -16.70
N VAL A 99 7.28 9.36 -16.97
CA VAL A 99 7.77 10.35 -15.98
C VAL A 99 6.72 11.37 -15.52
N GLY A 100 5.57 11.43 -16.19
CA GLY A 100 4.48 12.35 -15.89
C GLY A 100 4.70 13.79 -16.35
N TYR A 101 3.80 14.67 -15.90
CA TYR A 101 3.82 16.11 -16.23
C TYR A 101 4.58 16.96 -15.20
N GLY A 102 4.81 16.43 -14.00
CA GLY A 102 5.47 17.09 -12.88
C GLY A 102 4.57 17.20 -11.63
N PRO A 103 5.16 17.43 -10.44
CA PRO A 103 4.41 17.73 -9.23
C PRO A 103 3.66 19.05 -9.37
N GLU A 104 2.47 19.15 -8.77
CA GLU A 104 1.60 20.35 -8.80
C GLU A 104 1.15 20.81 -10.21
N THR A 105 1.36 20.00 -11.26
CA THR A 105 0.97 20.37 -12.63
C THR A 105 -0.34 19.72 -13.09
N PHE A 106 -1.07 19.03 -12.22
CA PHE A 106 -2.27 18.28 -12.63
C PHE A 106 -3.29 19.20 -13.30
N GLY A 107 -3.70 20.30 -12.65
CA GLY A 107 -4.68 21.25 -13.18
C GLY A 107 -4.35 21.76 -14.59
N PRO A 108 -3.22 22.46 -14.81
CA PRO A 108 -2.88 22.97 -16.13
C PRO A 108 -2.64 21.87 -17.17
N ALA A 109 -2.15 20.68 -16.79
CA ALA A 109 -2.03 19.57 -17.73
C ALA A 109 -3.40 18.97 -18.11
N PHE A 110 -4.36 18.97 -17.19
CA PHE A 110 -5.70 18.43 -17.39
C PHE A 110 -6.53 19.25 -18.39
N GLU A 111 -6.24 20.53 -18.55
CA GLU A 111 -6.88 21.38 -19.57
C GLU A 111 -6.75 20.81 -20.99
N LEU A 112 -5.67 20.06 -21.28
CA LEU A 112 -5.43 19.42 -22.57
C LEU A 112 -6.46 18.34 -22.92
N VAL A 113 -7.14 17.79 -21.92
CA VAL A 113 -8.11 16.69 -22.06
C VAL A 113 -9.46 17.03 -21.44
N TYR A 114 -9.70 18.32 -21.16
CA TYR A 114 -10.89 18.80 -20.46
C TYR A 114 -12.17 18.44 -21.22
N ASP A 115 -13.14 17.89 -20.51
CA ASP A 115 -14.47 17.62 -21.03
C ASP A 115 -15.43 18.68 -20.50
N ASN A 116 -16.02 19.48 -21.39
CA ASN A 116 -16.99 20.52 -21.03
C ASN A 116 -18.20 19.98 -20.24
N ALA A 117 -18.49 18.68 -20.33
CA ALA A 117 -19.52 18.03 -19.54
C ALA A 117 -19.17 17.87 -18.04
N ILE A 118 -17.94 18.18 -17.62
CA ILE A 118 -17.55 18.31 -16.20
C ILE A 118 -18.16 19.58 -15.59
N GLY A 119 -18.43 20.61 -16.41
CA GLY A 119 -18.98 21.91 -16.00
C GLY A 119 -18.03 23.05 -16.35
N ARG A 120 -18.55 24.18 -16.86
CA ARG A 120 -17.70 25.27 -17.36
C ARG A 120 -16.88 26.00 -16.28
N ASP A 121 -17.33 25.94 -15.03
CA ASP A 121 -16.71 26.63 -13.89
C ASP A 121 -15.97 25.68 -12.94
N VAL A 122 -15.73 24.43 -13.36
CA VAL A 122 -15.03 23.42 -12.57
C VAL A 122 -13.63 23.25 -13.15
N PHE A 123 -12.60 23.52 -12.35
CA PHE A 123 -11.21 23.31 -12.75
C PHE A 123 -10.57 22.30 -11.82
N PRO A 124 -10.54 21.01 -12.21
CA PRO A 124 -9.94 19.97 -11.39
C PRO A 124 -8.45 20.25 -11.18
N ASP A 125 -8.05 20.46 -9.92
CA ASP A 125 -6.65 20.64 -9.53
C ASP A 125 -5.95 19.30 -9.25
N ARG A 126 -6.71 18.20 -9.20
CA ARG A 126 -6.25 16.83 -8.91
C ARG A 126 -7.25 15.79 -9.43
N ALA A 127 -6.82 14.52 -9.51
CA ALA A 127 -7.66 13.41 -9.95
C ALA A 127 -8.72 12.98 -8.93
N HIS A 128 -8.57 13.38 -7.65
CA HIS A 128 -9.34 12.80 -6.53
C HIS A 128 -9.19 11.28 -6.42
N ASN A 129 -8.02 10.78 -6.84
CA ASN A 129 -7.62 9.39 -6.70
C ASN A 129 -6.08 9.34 -6.67
N LEU A 130 -5.53 8.74 -5.61
CA LEU A 130 -4.08 8.66 -5.39
C LEU A 130 -3.32 8.07 -6.58
N LEU A 131 -3.82 6.98 -7.18
CA LEU A 131 -3.11 6.25 -8.24
C LEU A 131 -3.10 7.05 -9.54
N LEU A 132 -4.22 7.71 -9.87
CA LEU A 132 -4.30 8.56 -11.05
C LEU A 132 -3.49 9.85 -10.89
N ASP A 133 -3.47 10.46 -9.71
CA ASP A 133 -2.60 11.61 -9.43
C ASP A 133 -1.13 11.23 -9.59
N ALA A 134 -0.70 10.11 -9.01
CA ALA A 134 0.67 9.62 -9.17
C ALA A 134 1.01 9.33 -10.65
N LEU A 135 0.07 8.71 -11.38
CA LEU A 135 0.25 8.36 -12.78
C LEU A 135 0.34 9.60 -13.69
N VAL A 136 -0.47 10.64 -13.46
CA VAL A 136 -0.43 11.88 -14.26
C VAL A 136 0.79 12.72 -13.90
N THR A 137 1.03 12.97 -12.61
CA THR A 137 2.09 13.89 -12.18
C THR A 137 3.48 13.27 -12.34
N SER A 138 3.61 11.97 -12.11
CA SER A 138 4.91 11.29 -11.98
C SER A 138 5.04 10.06 -12.90
N GLY A 139 4.05 9.81 -13.76
CA GLY A 139 4.08 8.75 -14.76
C GLY A 139 4.04 7.33 -14.16
N GLY A 140 4.32 6.34 -15.01
CA GLY A 140 4.42 4.95 -14.59
C GLY A 140 5.47 4.71 -13.48
N LEU A 141 6.59 5.46 -13.48
CA LEU A 141 7.60 5.36 -12.43
C LEU A 141 7.07 5.88 -11.09
N GLY A 142 6.36 7.01 -11.10
CA GLY A 142 5.70 7.54 -9.93
C GLY A 142 4.67 6.57 -9.35
N LEU A 143 3.78 6.03 -10.20
CA LEU A 143 2.83 5.01 -9.79
C LEU A 143 3.52 3.78 -9.17
N ALA A 144 4.59 3.29 -9.79
CA ALA A 144 5.37 2.18 -9.25
C ALA A 144 5.99 2.50 -7.89
N ALA A 145 6.55 3.71 -7.73
CA ALA A 145 7.08 4.18 -6.45
C ALA A 145 6.00 4.31 -5.37
N THR A 146 4.81 4.82 -5.73
CA THR A 146 3.65 4.89 -4.83
C THR A 146 3.22 3.50 -4.38
N LEU A 147 3.05 2.55 -5.30
CA LEU A 147 2.68 1.17 -4.98
C LEU A 147 3.75 0.47 -4.14
N PHE A 148 5.03 0.69 -4.45
CA PHE A 148 6.14 0.17 -3.68
C PHE A 148 6.15 0.71 -2.24
N MET A 149 5.95 2.01 -2.05
CA MET A 149 5.87 2.63 -0.73
C MET A 149 4.73 2.01 0.10
N TRP A 150 3.54 1.86 -0.48
CA TRP A 150 2.41 1.24 0.21
C TRP A 150 2.64 -0.25 0.50
N ALA A 151 3.25 -0.99 -0.43
CA ALA A 151 3.65 -2.37 -0.19
C ALA A 151 4.69 -2.48 0.93
N ALA A 152 5.65 -1.56 1.01
CA ALA A 152 6.66 -1.52 2.06
C ALA A 152 6.02 -1.23 3.43
N ILE A 153 5.13 -0.24 3.52
CA ILE A 153 4.36 0.07 4.75
C ILE A 153 3.54 -1.15 5.19
N LEU A 154 2.84 -1.79 4.25
CA LEU A 154 2.04 -2.98 4.53
C LEU A 154 2.90 -4.14 5.04
N VAL A 155 4.01 -4.46 4.36
CA VAL A 155 4.92 -5.53 4.78
C VAL A 155 5.56 -5.21 6.13
N LEU A 156 5.99 -3.97 6.37
CA LEU A 156 6.55 -3.53 7.63
C LEU A 156 5.54 -3.69 8.76
N GLY A 157 4.33 -3.16 8.59
CA GLY A 157 3.28 -3.26 9.60
C GLY A 157 2.85 -4.69 9.88
N MET A 158 2.73 -5.53 8.85
CA MET A 158 2.39 -6.94 8.99
C MET A 158 3.51 -7.74 9.68
N ARG A 159 4.79 -7.42 9.42
CA ARG A 159 5.93 -7.98 10.15
C ARG A 159 5.91 -7.57 11.60
N THR A 160 5.73 -6.28 11.87
CA THR A 160 5.76 -5.72 13.23
C THR A 160 4.57 -6.21 14.08
N ALA A 161 3.41 -6.44 13.45
CA ALA A 161 2.25 -7.12 14.06
C ALA A 161 2.49 -8.63 14.31
N GLY A 162 3.51 -9.22 13.71
CA GLY A 162 3.84 -10.64 13.82
C GLY A 162 3.01 -11.53 12.89
N LEU A 163 2.52 -11.01 11.77
CA LEU A 163 1.70 -11.73 10.78
C LEU A 163 2.50 -12.31 9.61
N LEU A 164 3.81 -12.03 9.52
CA LEU A 164 4.71 -12.52 8.47
C LEU A 164 5.86 -13.35 9.08
N PRO A 165 5.66 -14.66 9.33
CA PRO A 165 6.68 -15.51 9.96
C PRO A 165 7.90 -15.78 9.06
N ASP A 166 7.71 -15.79 7.73
CA ASP A 166 8.74 -16.18 6.78
C ASP A 166 8.60 -15.44 5.43
N ARG A 167 9.50 -15.76 4.49
CA ARG A 167 9.51 -15.18 3.14
C ARG A 167 8.31 -15.65 2.30
N SER A 168 7.82 -16.87 2.49
CA SER A 168 6.66 -17.40 1.79
C SER A 168 5.39 -16.64 2.19
N ALA A 169 5.21 -16.36 3.48
CA ALA A 169 4.14 -15.52 4.00
C ALA A 169 4.20 -14.09 3.40
N THR A 170 5.40 -13.52 3.30
CA THR A 170 5.58 -12.20 2.65
C THR A 170 5.19 -12.25 1.18
N LEU A 171 5.61 -13.30 0.45
CA LEU A 171 5.26 -13.49 -0.95
C LEU A 171 3.75 -13.69 -1.14
N MET A 172 3.12 -14.50 -0.29
CA MET A 172 1.67 -14.75 -0.32
C MET A 172 0.88 -13.45 -0.10
N LEU A 173 1.30 -12.60 0.85
CA LEU A 173 0.70 -11.29 1.06
C LEU A 173 0.80 -10.43 -0.21
N LEU A 174 2.00 -10.31 -0.79
CA LEU A 174 2.21 -9.50 -1.98
C LEU A 174 1.43 -10.02 -3.19
N LEU A 175 1.37 -11.34 -3.38
CA LEU A 175 0.60 -11.98 -4.45
C LEU A 175 -0.90 -11.74 -4.27
N LEU A 176 -1.46 -11.96 -3.07
CA LEU A 176 -2.87 -11.74 -2.78
C LEU A 176 -3.27 -10.26 -2.93
N THR A 177 -2.46 -9.34 -2.41
CA THR A 177 -2.66 -7.90 -2.60
C THR A 177 -2.63 -7.52 -4.07
N THR A 178 -1.59 -7.90 -4.81
CA THR A 178 -1.44 -7.54 -6.22
C THR A 178 -2.55 -8.15 -7.08
N SER A 179 -2.85 -9.44 -6.89
CA SER A 179 -3.94 -10.11 -7.59
C SER A 179 -5.31 -9.53 -7.24
N GLY A 180 -5.55 -9.14 -5.99
CA GLY A 180 -6.77 -8.47 -5.56
C GLY A 180 -6.97 -7.13 -6.28
N GLY A 181 -5.90 -6.32 -6.38
CA GLY A 181 -5.91 -5.06 -7.12
C GLY A 181 -6.21 -5.26 -8.60
N ILE A 182 -5.53 -6.20 -9.26
CA ILE A 182 -5.75 -6.53 -10.68
C ILE A 182 -7.18 -7.06 -10.90
N ALA A 183 -7.65 -7.99 -10.08
CA ALA A 183 -8.95 -8.60 -10.22
C ALA A 183 -10.09 -7.58 -10.05
N MET A 184 -10.01 -6.73 -9.02
CA MET A 184 -11.02 -5.68 -8.82
C MET A 184 -10.96 -4.58 -9.89
N GLY A 185 -9.76 -4.19 -10.34
CA GLY A 185 -9.61 -3.25 -11.45
C GLY A 185 -10.19 -3.80 -12.76
N ALA A 186 -9.93 -5.08 -13.07
CA ALA A 186 -10.47 -5.75 -14.24
C ALA A 186 -11.99 -5.93 -14.15
N ALA A 187 -12.52 -6.32 -12.99
CA ALA A 187 -13.96 -6.40 -12.76
C ALA A 187 -14.64 -5.05 -12.95
N ALA A 188 -14.03 -3.97 -12.44
CA ALA A 188 -14.56 -2.62 -12.63
C ALA A 188 -14.56 -2.17 -14.09
N TYR A 189 -13.53 -2.53 -14.87
CA TYR A 189 -13.50 -2.28 -16.30
C TYR A 189 -14.65 -2.98 -17.05
N ILE A 190 -14.94 -4.24 -16.67
CA ILE A 190 -15.97 -5.07 -17.33
C ILE A 190 -17.39 -4.64 -16.92
N ILE A 191 -17.60 -4.34 -15.65
CA ILE A 191 -18.93 -4.06 -15.09
C ILE A 191 -19.32 -2.59 -15.28
N PHE A 192 -18.35 -1.68 -15.19
CA PHE A 192 -18.56 -0.24 -15.31
C PHE A 192 -17.85 0.28 -16.56
N ASP A 193 -16.71 0.96 -16.38
CA ASP A 193 -15.87 1.44 -17.47
C ASP A 193 -14.45 1.74 -16.96
N VAL A 194 -13.58 2.18 -17.88
CA VAL A 194 -12.18 2.48 -17.59
C VAL A 194 -11.98 3.47 -16.42
N SER A 195 -12.93 4.37 -16.19
CA SER A 195 -12.86 5.38 -15.13
C SER A 195 -12.74 4.79 -13.73
N TYR A 196 -13.34 3.61 -13.50
CA TYR A 196 -13.41 2.98 -12.18
C TYR A 196 -12.23 2.02 -11.90
N VAL A 197 -11.37 1.78 -12.90
CA VAL A 197 -10.26 0.82 -12.79
C VAL A 197 -9.29 1.20 -11.66
N ALA A 198 -8.87 2.46 -11.59
CA ALA A 198 -7.90 2.90 -10.58
C ALA A 198 -8.46 2.87 -9.14
N PRO A 199 -9.65 3.44 -8.85
CA PRO A 199 -10.26 3.30 -7.52
C PRO A 199 -10.49 1.84 -7.11
N ALA A 200 -11.02 1.02 -8.02
CA ALA A 200 -11.27 -0.40 -7.75
C ALA A 200 -9.98 -1.19 -7.52
N CYS A 201 -8.91 -0.88 -8.26
CA CYS A 201 -7.59 -1.45 -8.04
C CYS A 201 -7.09 -1.13 -6.63
N GLY A 202 -7.17 0.14 -6.19
CA GLY A 202 -6.80 0.53 -4.83
C GLY A 202 -7.56 -0.24 -3.75
N ILE A 203 -8.89 -0.38 -3.89
CA ILE A 203 -9.71 -1.17 -2.96
C ILE A 203 -9.30 -2.66 -3.00
N GLY A 204 -9.02 -3.20 -4.19
CA GLY A 204 -8.59 -4.58 -4.38
C GLY A 204 -7.26 -4.92 -3.73
N LEU A 205 -6.31 -3.97 -3.70
CA LEU A 205 -5.03 -4.14 -2.98
C LEU A 205 -5.29 -4.41 -1.48
N VAL A 206 -6.20 -3.66 -0.86
CA VAL A 206 -6.55 -3.82 0.56
C VAL A 206 -7.38 -5.08 0.80
N ALA A 207 -8.32 -5.39 -0.10
CA ALA A 207 -9.10 -6.63 -0.03
C ALA A 207 -8.19 -7.87 -0.08
N GLY A 208 -7.18 -7.89 -0.95
CA GLY A 208 -6.17 -8.94 -1.02
C GLY A 208 -5.36 -9.08 0.28
N ALA A 209 -4.98 -7.96 0.90
CA ALA A 209 -4.33 -7.98 2.21
C ALA A 209 -5.25 -8.54 3.31
N ALA A 210 -6.54 -8.22 3.28
CA ALA A 210 -7.52 -8.79 4.21
C ALA A 210 -7.70 -10.31 4.01
N VAL A 211 -7.70 -10.80 2.76
CA VAL A 211 -7.70 -12.24 2.45
C VAL A 211 -6.44 -12.92 2.99
N TYR A 212 -5.28 -12.27 2.88
CA TYR A 212 -4.06 -12.76 3.54
C TYR A 212 -4.26 -12.85 5.06
N CYS A 213 -4.77 -11.82 5.72
CA CYS A 213 -5.01 -11.84 7.17
C CYS A 213 -5.96 -12.98 7.62
N ALA A 214 -6.98 -13.28 6.81
CA ALA A 214 -7.90 -14.40 7.05
C ALA A 214 -7.22 -15.77 6.89
N SER A 215 -6.30 -15.89 5.94
CA SER A 215 -5.59 -17.14 5.61
C SER A 215 -4.26 -17.32 6.35
N ALA A 216 -3.75 -16.29 7.01
CA ALA A 216 -2.42 -16.27 7.61
C ALA A 216 -2.18 -17.49 8.51
N PRO A 217 -0.96 -18.06 8.51
CA PRO A 217 -0.59 -19.23 9.31
C PRO A 217 -0.49 -18.89 10.80
N ASN A 218 -0.95 -19.79 11.67
CA ASN A 218 -1.01 -19.56 13.13
C ASN A 218 0.33 -19.95 13.77
N THR A 219 1.38 -19.23 13.38
CA THR A 219 2.75 -19.50 13.84
C THR A 219 3.12 -18.51 14.93
N SER A 220 3.62 -18.99 16.07
CA SER A 220 3.80 -18.23 17.30
C SER A 220 5.22 -17.72 17.55
N ASN A 221 6.01 -17.49 16.50
CA ASN A 221 7.34 -16.88 16.67
C ASN A 221 7.24 -15.36 16.52
N HIS A 222 7.05 -14.69 17.65
CA HIS A 222 7.02 -13.23 17.70
C HIS A 222 8.22 -12.73 18.50
N THR A 223 9.01 -11.86 17.89
CA THR A 223 10.16 -11.20 18.53
C THR A 223 9.74 -9.93 19.27
N ASN A 224 8.62 -9.32 18.87
CA ASN A 224 8.15 -8.05 19.42
C ASN A 224 7.21 -8.24 20.61
N PRO A 225 7.24 -7.32 21.61
CA PRO A 225 6.25 -7.25 22.68
C PRO A 225 4.81 -7.22 22.16
N THR A 226 3.88 -7.76 22.94
CA THR A 226 2.45 -7.79 22.60
C THR A 226 1.88 -6.39 22.37
N GLU A 227 2.31 -5.41 23.16
CA GLU A 227 1.86 -4.01 23.07
C GLU A 227 2.23 -3.38 21.72
N ASP A 228 3.49 -3.52 21.31
CA ASP A 228 3.99 -3.02 20.01
C ASP A 228 3.26 -3.66 18.84
N ARG A 229 2.93 -4.96 18.96
CA ARG A 229 2.17 -5.69 17.92
C ARG A 229 0.73 -5.17 17.80
N LEU A 230 0.08 -4.90 18.93
CA LEU A 230 -1.27 -4.34 18.95
C LEU A 230 -1.27 -2.92 18.40
N LEU A 231 -0.30 -2.10 18.79
CA LEU A 231 -0.16 -0.73 18.29
C LEU A 231 0.15 -0.72 16.79
N ALA A 232 1.07 -1.56 16.30
CA ALA A 232 1.36 -1.71 14.88
C ALA A 232 0.13 -2.16 14.08
N SER A 233 -0.70 -3.04 14.64
CA SER A 233 -1.97 -3.46 14.02
C SER A 233 -2.96 -2.30 13.92
N ALA A 234 -3.07 -1.47 14.97
CA ALA A 234 -3.95 -0.30 14.98
C ALA A 234 -3.49 0.79 14.00
N VAL A 235 -2.17 1.05 13.96
CA VAL A 235 -1.55 1.98 13.01
C VAL A 235 -1.76 1.49 11.59
N LEU A 236 -1.51 0.20 11.31
CA LEU A 236 -1.71 -0.39 9.99
C LEU A 236 -3.18 -0.33 9.55
N GLY A 237 -4.13 -0.59 10.47
CA GLY A 237 -5.56 -0.45 10.20
C GLY A 237 -5.93 0.99 9.82
N THR A 238 -5.39 1.97 10.54
CA THR A 238 -5.60 3.39 10.23
C THR A 238 -5.02 3.77 8.87
N LEU A 239 -3.80 3.33 8.56
CA LEU A 239 -3.15 3.56 7.27
C LEU A 239 -3.90 2.91 6.11
N ALA A 240 -4.41 1.68 6.29
CA ALA A 240 -5.22 0.99 5.30
C ALA A 240 -6.57 1.69 5.07
N ALA A 241 -7.22 2.18 6.12
CA ALA A 241 -8.44 2.96 6.01
C ALA A 241 -8.20 4.27 5.24
N HIS A 242 -7.11 4.99 5.56
CA HIS A 242 -6.72 6.18 4.81
C HIS A 242 -6.39 5.87 3.34
N PHE A 243 -5.73 4.74 3.06
CA PHE A 243 -5.48 4.31 1.68
C PHE A 243 -6.77 4.09 0.87
N ILE A 244 -7.80 3.49 1.49
CA ILE A 244 -9.13 3.33 0.88
C ILE A 244 -9.77 4.70 0.65
N GLU A 245 -9.71 5.59 1.65
CA GLU A 245 -10.27 6.94 1.57
C GLU A 245 -9.72 7.71 0.35
N VAL A 246 -8.40 7.72 0.16
CA VAL A 246 -7.74 8.46 -0.94
C VAL A 246 -7.95 7.84 -2.33
N GLN A 247 -8.69 6.73 -2.44
CA GLN A 247 -9.13 6.23 -3.75
C GLN A 247 -10.27 7.06 -4.34
N VAL A 248 -11.04 7.74 -3.50
CA VAL A 248 -12.21 8.54 -3.91
C VAL A 248 -12.27 9.92 -3.23
N GLY A 249 -11.46 10.12 -2.20
CA GLY A 249 -11.36 11.32 -1.38
C GLY A 249 -10.19 12.22 -1.75
N ILE A 250 -10.11 13.35 -1.05
CA ILE A 250 -9.05 14.36 -1.23
C ILE A 250 -8.14 14.31 -0.01
N PRO A 251 -6.86 13.94 -0.17
CA PRO A 251 -5.91 14.08 0.92
C PRO A 251 -5.74 15.57 1.24
N THR A 252 -5.89 15.92 2.52
CA THR A 252 -5.66 17.27 3.04
C THR A 252 -4.26 17.34 3.65
N ILE A 253 -3.77 18.55 3.90
CA ILE A 253 -2.49 18.75 4.59
C ILE A 253 -2.49 18.01 5.94
N THR A 254 -3.59 18.07 6.68
CA THR A 254 -3.74 17.40 7.98
C THR A 254 -3.69 15.89 7.84
N THR A 255 -4.41 15.30 6.87
CA THR A 255 -4.41 13.83 6.70
C THR A 255 -3.06 13.33 6.20
N GLN A 256 -2.35 14.10 5.37
CA GLN A 256 -0.98 13.79 4.94
C GLN A 256 0.02 13.86 6.10
N LEU A 257 -0.08 14.87 6.97
CA LEU A 257 0.77 14.98 8.15
C LEU A 257 0.56 13.78 9.10
N LEU A 258 -0.70 13.42 9.35
CA LEU A 258 -1.05 12.25 10.16
C LEU A 258 -0.54 10.96 9.53
N PHE A 259 -0.67 10.81 8.20
CA PHE A 259 -0.12 9.67 7.47
C PHE A 259 1.38 9.51 7.74
N TRP A 260 2.19 10.56 7.54
CA TRP A 260 3.63 10.49 7.77
C TRP A 260 4.01 10.26 9.24
N THR A 261 3.23 10.83 10.17
CA THR A 261 3.41 10.60 11.61
C THR A 261 3.16 9.14 11.98
N LEU A 262 2.10 8.54 11.43
CA LEU A 262 1.77 7.13 11.63
C LEU A 262 2.80 6.19 10.99
N VAL A 263 3.33 6.54 9.81
CA VAL A 263 4.44 5.79 9.19
C VAL A 263 5.70 5.86 10.04
N ALA A 264 6.06 7.03 10.58
CA ALA A 264 7.20 7.19 11.47
C ALA A 264 7.05 6.36 12.76
N LEU A 265 5.84 6.36 13.35
CA LEU A 265 5.51 5.50 14.50
C LEU A 265 5.63 4.02 14.14
N LEU A 266 5.16 3.60 12.96
CA LEU A 266 5.29 2.20 12.53
C LEU A 266 6.76 1.79 12.38
N CYS A 267 7.60 2.68 11.85
CA CYS A 267 9.04 2.46 11.74
C CYS A 267 9.72 2.34 13.10
N SER A 268 9.32 3.13 14.10
CA SER A 268 9.93 3.07 15.45
C SER A 268 9.56 1.80 16.22
N LEU A 269 8.38 1.22 15.96
CA LEU A 269 7.95 -0.07 16.52
C LEU A 269 8.62 -1.27 15.84
N SER A 270 9.20 -1.05 14.66
CA SER A 270 9.77 -2.13 13.88
C SER A 270 11.17 -2.46 14.38
N PRO A 271 11.51 -3.75 14.58
CA PRO A 271 12.88 -4.16 14.89
C PRO A 271 13.72 -4.04 13.61
N ILE A 272 14.03 -2.82 13.21
CA ILE A 272 15.12 -2.55 12.28
C ILE A 272 16.35 -3.06 13.01
N ALA A 273 17.04 -4.03 12.42
CA ALA A 273 18.21 -4.68 13.01
C ALA A 273 19.07 -3.63 13.74
N PRO A 274 19.45 -3.86 15.01
CA PRO A 274 20.31 -2.92 15.70
C PRO A 274 21.51 -2.68 14.80
N SER A 275 21.69 -1.43 14.37
CA SER A 275 22.93 -1.00 13.75
C SER A 275 24.01 -1.48 14.68
N ALA A 276 24.80 -2.47 14.23
CA ALA A 276 25.91 -2.98 15.00
C ALA A 276 26.66 -1.75 15.51
N PRO A 277 26.82 -1.57 16.84
CA PRO A 277 27.54 -0.41 17.35
C PRO A 277 28.85 -0.38 16.59
N LEU A 278 29.14 0.74 15.92
CA LEU A 278 30.40 0.98 15.23
C LEU A 278 31.48 0.55 16.22
N ALA A 279 32.03 -0.65 16.01
CA ALA A 279 33.02 -1.20 16.90
C ALA A 279 34.18 -0.22 16.78
N ALA A 280 34.39 0.57 17.83
CA ALA A 280 35.54 1.45 17.91
C ALA A 280 36.75 0.56 17.63
N SER A 281 37.42 0.83 16.50
CA SER A 281 38.56 0.06 16.07
C SER A 281 39.70 0.34 17.05
N THR A 282 39.78 -0.44 18.13
CA THR A 282 40.97 -0.48 18.95
C THR A 282 42.05 -1.16 18.12
N PRO A 283 43.16 -0.50 17.77
CA PRO A 283 44.19 -1.10 16.93
C PRO A 283 44.81 -2.28 17.68
N ALA A 284 44.75 -3.46 17.07
CA ALA A 284 45.32 -4.68 17.60
C ALA A 284 46.84 -4.55 17.75
N ARG A 285 47.34 -4.63 18.98
CA ARG A 285 48.76 -4.75 19.29
C ARG A 285 49.26 -6.11 18.80
N LYS A 286 50.06 -6.13 17.72
CA LYS A 286 50.80 -7.33 17.28
C LYS A 286 51.72 -7.82 18.42
N LYS A 287 51.53 -9.06 18.85
CA LYS A 287 52.54 -9.81 19.63
C LYS A 287 53.38 -10.61 18.64
N ASP A 288 54.64 -10.23 18.50
CA ASP A 288 55.64 -11.03 17.78
C ASP A 288 55.97 -12.28 18.59
N ALA A 289 55.67 -13.46 18.03
CA ALA A 289 56.07 -14.76 18.59
C ALA A 289 57.43 -15.17 17.99
N LYS A 290 58.48 -15.09 18.80
CA LYS A 290 59.83 -15.57 18.44
C LYS A 290 59.90 -17.08 18.68
N LYS A 291 60.04 -17.87 17.62
CA LYS A 291 60.37 -19.31 17.65
C LYS A 291 61.77 -19.51 18.22
N SER A 292 61.93 -20.39 19.22
CA SER A 292 63.21 -21.02 19.57
C SER A 292 63.07 -22.54 19.46
N ALA A 293 63.99 -23.14 18.71
CA ALA A 293 64.07 -24.55 18.36
C ALA A 293 64.53 -25.45 19.54
N GLN A 294 64.20 -26.74 19.46
CA GLN A 294 64.92 -27.81 20.16
C GLN A 294 65.30 -28.90 19.15
N PRO A 295 66.51 -29.47 19.21
CA PRO A 295 66.93 -30.58 18.36
C PRO A 295 66.64 -31.94 19.02
N ASN A 296 66.25 -32.91 18.19
CA ASN A 296 66.04 -34.30 18.56
C ASN A 296 67.36 -34.98 18.96
N ILE A 297 67.36 -35.71 20.08
CA ILE A 297 68.35 -36.74 20.41
C ILE A 297 67.60 -38.06 20.63
N ILE A 298 67.97 -39.07 19.84
CA ILE A 298 67.55 -40.46 19.95
C ILE A 298 68.52 -41.18 20.89
N THR A 299 68.03 -41.91 21.90
CA THR A 299 68.66 -43.16 22.37
C THR A 299 67.63 -44.10 23.01
N ASN A 300 67.71 -45.37 22.61
CA ASN A 300 66.97 -46.54 23.10
C ASN A 300 67.36 -46.95 24.53
N GLY A 301 66.47 -47.64 25.25
CA GLY A 301 66.84 -48.44 26.43
C GLY A 301 65.69 -48.90 27.33
N TRP A 302 65.23 -50.15 27.11
CA TRP A 302 64.82 -51.21 28.07
C TRP A 302 64.10 -50.92 29.43
N TYR A 303 63.05 -51.74 29.68
CA TYR A 303 62.20 -52.01 30.88
C TYR A 303 62.97 -52.45 32.17
N PRO A 304 62.38 -52.75 33.38
CA PRO A 304 60.95 -52.82 33.80
C PRO A 304 60.57 -52.23 35.21
N ASP A 305 59.26 -52.24 35.51
CA ASP A 305 58.55 -52.42 36.81
C ASP A 305 59.07 -51.86 38.16
N SER A 306 58.19 -51.12 38.87
CA SER A 306 57.69 -51.49 40.21
C SER A 306 56.65 -50.50 40.79
N SER A 307 55.42 -51.00 40.97
CA SER A 307 54.43 -50.86 42.08
C SER A 307 54.24 -49.56 42.91
N PRO A 308 53.01 -49.33 43.45
CA PRO A 308 52.58 -48.06 44.02
C PRO A 308 52.68 -47.98 45.55
N CYS A 309 52.75 -46.75 46.07
CA CYS A 309 52.19 -46.29 47.34
C CYS A 309 51.82 -44.80 47.18
#